data_AF-A0A7S1L5Z4-F1
#
_entry.id   AF-A0A7S1L5Z4-F1
#
_cell.length_a   1.000
_cell.length_b   1.000
_cell.length_c   1.000
_cell.angle_alpha   90.00
_cell.angle_beta   90.00
_cell.angle_gamma   90.00
#
_symmetry.space_group_name_H-M   'P 1'
#
loop_
_entity.id
_entity.type
_entity.pdbx_description
1 polymer ?
#
loop_
_entity_poly.entity_id
_entity_poly.type
_entity_poly.pdbx_seq_one_letter_code
_entity_poly.pdbx_strand_id
1 'polypeptide(L)'
;EPCPEEPLHCGLTPPEEAAEEGQAADAGAAEEEWPADHAVPPPQEEWPAAHAVPPPQAARATSSTLVMRPEGECESRVWEWLEGLDGGRGSLLQYFEAIKNEFDADFSQISAAKLATPIAPGTLGCIEPSFFEVLNVKPVGHRLLLAKGILALG
;
A
#
# COMPACT_ATOMS: atom_id res chain seq x y z
N GLU A 1 39.17 -21.26 -13.86
CA GLU A 1 38.46 -22.47 -14.32
C GLU A 1 37.14 -22.01 -14.95
N PRO A 2 36.82 -22.36 -16.21
CA PRO A 2 35.53 -22.01 -16.80
C PRO A 2 34.44 -23.00 -16.35
N CYS A 3 33.29 -22.48 -15.91
CA CYS A 3 32.09 -23.26 -15.57
C CYS A 3 31.47 -23.87 -16.84
N PRO A 4 31.13 -25.17 -16.86
CA PRO A 4 30.46 -25.78 -18.00
C PRO A 4 29.00 -25.32 -18.11
N GLU A 5 28.64 -24.95 -19.33
CA GLU A 5 27.30 -24.66 -19.82
C GLU A 5 26.43 -25.93 -19.74
N GLU A 6 25.27 -25.86 -19.06
CA GLU A 6 24.26 -26.92 -19.13
C GLU A 6 23.14 -26.58 -20.14
N PRO A 7 22.65 -27.59 -20.88
CA PRO A 7 21.76 -27.41 -22.02
C PRO A 7 20.29 -27.20 -21.64
N LEU A 8 19.65 -26.35 -22.42
CA LEU A 8 18.22 -26.08 -22.49
C LEU A 8 17.42 -27.38 -22.73
N HIS A 9 16.59 -27.77 -21.76
CA HIS A 9 15.59 -28.82 -21.96
C HIS A 9 14.16 -28.25 -21.94
N CYS A 10 13.54 -28.39 -23.11
CA CYS A 10 12.11 -28.31 -23.44
C CYS A 10 11.13 -28.77 -22.36
N GLY A 11 9.99 -28.07 -22.31
CA GLY A 11 8.77 -28.55 -21.66
C GLY A 11 7.55 -27.69 -21.98
N LEU A 12 7.14 -27.64 -23.25
CA LEU A 12 5.78 -27.22 -23.62
C LEU A 12 4.78 -28.21 -23.02
N THR A 13 3.88 -27.73 -22.16
CA THR A 13 2.52 -28.26 -22.04
C THR A 13 1.56 -27.14 -21.61
N PRO A 14 0.64 -26.67 -22.47
CA PRO A 14 -0.55 -25.96 -22.03
C PRO A 14 -1.65 -26.96 -21.64
N PRO A 15 -2.28 -26.83 -20.46
CA PRO A 15 -3.58 -27.42 -20.23
C PRO A 15 -4.67 -26.49 -20.79
N GLU A 16 -5.27 -26.98 -21.87
CA GLU A 16 -6.59 -26.62 -22.38
C GLU A 16 -7.66 -27.20 -21.44
N GLU A 17 -8.36 -26.34 -20.69
CA GLU A 17 -9.67 -26.63 -20.07
C GLU A 17 -10.47 -25.31 -20.14
N ALA A 18 -11.39 -25.15 -21.09
CA ALA A 18 -12.74 -25.71 -21.11
C ALA A 18 -13.65 -25.14 -20.01
N ALA A 19 -14.62 -24.34 -20.46
CA ALA A 19 -15.98 -24.19 -19.94
C ALA A 19 -16.17 -23.78 -18.46
N GLU A 20 -16.76 -22.59 -18.26
CA GLU A 20 -18.12 -22.56 -17.72
C GLU A 20 -18.84 -21.25 -18.07
N GLU A 21 -19.84 -21.38 -18.92
CA GLU A 21 -20.88 -20.40 -19.19
C GLU A 21 -21.95 -20.59 -18.10
N GLY A 22 -21.94 -19.72 -17.08
CA GLY A 22 -22.72 -19.90 -15.86
C GLY A 22 -23.52 -18.67 -15.46
N GLN A 23 -24.78 -18.66 -15.88
CA GLN A 23 -25.95 -18.04 -15.24
C GLN A 23 -25.93 -16.56 -14.81
N ALA A 24 -26.69 -15.77 -15.58
CA ALA A 24 -27.39 -14.59 -15.09
C ALA A 24 -28.53 -14.99 -14.13
N ALA A 25 -28.49 -14.45 -12.92
CA ALA A 25 -29.64 -14.23 -12.03
C ALA A 25 -29.57 -12.72 -11.71
N ASP A 26 -30.48 -11.85 -12.15
CA ASP A 26 -31.94 -11.77 -11.94
C ASP A 26 -32.39 -11.84 -10.47
N ALA A 27 -33.20 -10.82 -10.14
CA ALA A 27 -34.00 -10.61 -8.94
C ALA A 27 -33.30 -10.12 -7.66
N GLY A 28 -33.68 -8.91 -7.22
CA GLY A 28 -33.58 -8.53 -5.82
C GLY A 28 -33.43 -7.05 -5.50
N ALA A 29 -34.17 -6.15 -6.15
CA ALA A 29 -34.39 -4.81 -5.61
C ALA A 29 -35.31 -4.93 -4.39
N ALA A 30 -34.72 -5.01 -3.19
CA ALA A 30 -35.41 -4.75 -1.94
C ALA A 30 -35.14 -3.29 -1.57
N GLU A 31 -36.12 -2.44 -1.87
CA GLU A 31 -36.23 -1.10 -1.28
C GLU A 31 -36.52 -1.29 0.21
N GLU A 32 -35.46 -1.35 1.02
CA GLU A 32 -35.59 -1.26 2.47
C GLU A 32 -35.89 0.20 2.81
N GLU A 33 -37.18 0.49 2.92
CA GLU A 33 -37.74 1.73 3.43
C GLU A 33 -37.31 1.87 4.90
N TRP A 34 -36.27 2.68 5.15
CA TRP A 34 -35.85 2.99 6.52
C TRP A 34 -36.94 3.87 7.17
N PRO A 35 -37.60 3.41 8.25
CA PRO A 35 -38.56 4.24 8.96
C PRO A 35 -37.82 5.45 9.54
N ALA A 36 -38.27 6.64 9.13
CA ALA A 36 -37.90 7.91 9.71
C ALA A 36 -38.50 8.01 11.12
N ASP A 37 -37.90 7.32 12.09
CA ASP A 37 -38.39 7.31 13.46
C ASP A 37 -37.29 7.72 14.46
N HIS A 38 -37.43 8.96 14.92
CA HIS A 38 -37.08 9.41 16.28
C HIS A 38 -35.61 9.76 16.55
N ALA A 39 -35.26 10.98 16.15
CA ALA A 39 -34.24 11.77 16.82
C ALA A 39 -34.66 12.06 18.28
N VAL A 40 -34.27 11.17 19.21
CA VAL A 40 -34.15 11.53 20.62
C VAL A 40 -32.78 12.18 20.78
N PRO A 41 -32.68 13.49 21.08
CA PRO A 41 -31.40 14.09 21.40
C PRO A 41 -30.86 13.43 22.68
N PRO A 42 -29.60 12.96 22.70
CA PRO A 42 -29.02 12.43 23.93
C PRO A 42 -29.00 13.52 25.01
N PRO A 43 -29.20 13.16 26.29
CA PRO A 43 -29.06 14.09 27.40
C PRO A 43 -27.67 14.72 27.33
N GLN A 44 -27.63 16.05 27.31
CA GLN A 44 -26.38 16.79 27.40
C GLN A 44 -25.80 16.59 28.79
N GLU A 45 -24.90 15.62 28.91
CA GLU A 45 -24.13 15.39 30.11
C GLU A 45 -23.14 16.57 30.22
N GLU A 46 -23.53 17.57 31.02
CA GLU A 46 -22.69 18.69 31.41
C GLU A 46 -21.49 18.16 32.19
N TRP A 47 -20.41 17.84 31.47
CA TRP A 47 -19.14 17.49 32.08
C TRP A 47 -18.59 18.71 32.83
N PRO A 48 -18.22 18.55 34.12
CA PRO A 48 -17.73 19.67 34.91
C PRO A 48 -16.45 20.23 34.28
N ALA A 49 -16.48 21.54 34.03
CA ALA A 49 -15.33 22.35 33.67
C ALA A 49 -14.28 22.30 34.80
N ALA A 50 -13.35 21.35 34.72
CA ALA A 50 -12.29 21.20 35.70
C ALA A 50 -10.95 20.90 35.00
N HIS A 51 -10.10 21.93 35.04
CA HIS A 51 -8.66 21.93 34.79
C HIS A 51 -8.22 21.84 33.33
N ALA A 52 -7.90 23.01 32.79
CA ALA A 52 -7.02 23.17 31.64
C ALA A 52 -5.67 22.49 31.93
N VAL A 53 -5.58 21.20 31.58
CA VAL A 53 -4.29 20.55 31.37
C VAL A 53 -3.69 21.28 30.17
N PRO A 54 -2.51 21.92 30.28
CA PRO A 54 -1.84 22.47 29.11
C PRO A 54 -1.73 21.33 28.09
N PRO A 55 -2.10 21.54 26.81
CA PRO A 55 -1.93 20.50 25.81
C PRO A 55 -0.48 20.03 25.89
N PRO A 56 -0.21 18.71 25.99
CA PRO A 56 1.15 18.22 25.94
C PRO A 56 1.73 18.80 24.66
N GLN A 57 2.70 19.71 24.83
CA GLN A 57 3.40 20.33 23.72
C GLN A 57 3.79 19.19 22.81
N ALA A 58 3.14 19.14 21.65
CA ALA A 58 3.39 18.15 20.63
C ALA A 58 4.90 18.15 20.45
N ALA A 59 5.54 17.10 20.96
CA ALA A 59 6.91 16.82 20.66
C ALA A 59 6.91 16.67 19.14
N ARG A 60 7.24 17.75 18.45
CA ARG A 60 7.65 17.73 17.06
C ARG A 60 8.96 16.98 17.07
N ALA A 61 8.87 15.66 17.22
CA ALA A 61 9.85 14.74 16.73
C ALA A 61 9.78 14.88 15.21
N THR A 62 10.34 15.98 14.71
CA THR A 62 10.96 15.98 13.39
C THR A 62 12.15 15.06 13.57
N SER A 63 11.89 13.76 13.60
CA SER A 63 12.89 12.77 13.22
C SER A 63 13.26 13.17 11.81
N SER A 64 14.29 14.01 11.68
CA SER A 64 15.06 14.11 10.46
C SER A 64 15.64 12.73 10.28
N THR A 65 14.85 11.85 9.66
CA THR A 65 15.35 10.65 9.04
C THR A 65 16.44 11.14 8.12
N LEU A 66 17.70 10.88 8.50
CA LEU A 66 18.86 11.22 7.70
C LEU A 66 18.71 10.38 6.44
N VAL A 67 18.14 10.96 5.40
CA VAL A 67 17.90 10.22 4.16
C VAL A 67 19.27 9.90 3.59
N MET A 68 19.71 8.66 3.75
CA MET A 68 21.01 8.22 3.25
C MET A 68 21.03 8.37 1.74
N ARG A 69 22.13 8.89 1.23
CA ARG A 69 22.34 9.02 -0.21
C ARG A 69 22.36 7.62 -0.84
N PRO A 70 21.70 7.40 -1.99
CA PRO A 70 21.74 6.11 -2.67
C PRO A 70 23.17 5.75 -3.10
N GLU A 71 23.55 4.49 -2.88
CA GLU A 71 24.88 3.92 -3.13
C GLU A 71 24.78 2.82 -4.19
N GLY A 72 24.29 3.15 -5.39
CA GLY A 72 24.20 2.20 -6.50
C GLY A 72 23.17 2.59 -7.54
N GLU A 73 23.19 1.90 -8.68
CA GLU A 73 22.21 2.14 -9.76
C GLU A 73 20.79 1.72 -9.35
N CYS A 74 20.63 0.56 -8.69
CA CYS A 74 19.32 0.10 -8.20
C CYS A 74 18.74 1.06 -7.16
N GLU A 75 19.56 1.44 -6.17
CA GLU A 75 19.21 2.42 -5.15
C GLU A 75 18.81 3.77 -5.74
N SER A 76 19.57 4.26 -6.74
CA SER A 76 19.27 5.52 -7.42
C SER A 76 17.94 5.45 -8.18
N ARG A 77 17.63 4.32 -8.83
CA ARG A 77 16.35 4.14 -9.53
C ARG A 77 15.17 4.09 -8.58
N VAL A 78 15.29 3.42 -7.44
CA VAL A 78 14.23 3.41 -6.40
C VAL A 78 14.06 4.79 -5.79
N TRP A 79 15.17 5.51 -5.55
CA TRP A 79 15.13 6.90 -5.08
C TRP A 79 14.36 7.81 -6.04
N GLU A 80 14.74 7.83 -7.32
CA GLU A 80 14.08 8.63 -8.35
C GLU A 80 12.61 8.23 -8.53
N TRP A 81 12.29 6.94 -8.40
CA TRP A 81 10.92 6.46 -8.41
C TRP A 81 10.10 7.02 -7.25
N LEU A 82 10.60 6.95 -6.01
CA LEU A 82 9.93 7.50 -4.83
C LEU A 82 9.73 9.02 -4.93
N GLU A 83 10.74 9.75 -5.41
CA GLU A 83 10.67 11.19 -5.67
C GLU A 83 9.65 11.51 -6.77
N GLY A 84 9.57 10.70 -7.83
CA GLY A 84 8.61 10.87 -8.92
C GLY A 84 7.16 10.65 -8.49
N LEU A 85 6.89 9.73 -7.56
CA LEU A 85 5.54 9.37 -7.13
C LEU A 85 4.75 10.51 -6.49
N ASP A 86 5.42 11.47 -5.85
CA ASP A 86 4.78 12.64 -5.25
C ASP A 86 5.00 13.94 -6.03
N GLY A 87 5.50 13.83 -7.26
CA GLY A 87 5.75 14.95 -8.17
C GLY A 87 7.03 15.72 -7.86
N GLY A 88 8.06 15.06 -7.35
CA GLY A 88 9.35 15.66 -7.00
C GLY A 88 9.36 16.37 -5.66
N ARG A 89 8.39 16.11 -4.78
CA ARG A 89 8.33 16.71 -3.44
C ARG A 89 9.20 15.96 -2.44
N GLY A 90 9.50 14.69 -2.70
CA GLY A 90 10.38 13.88 -1.87
C GLY A 90 9.79 13.51 -0.50
N SER A 91 8.48 13.70 -0.30
CA SER A 91 7.75 13.27 0.90
C SER A 91 7.77 11.74 1.08
N LEU A 92 7.96 10.97 0.00
CA LEU A 92 8.12 9.52 0.07
C LEU A 92 9.56 9.04 0.27
N LEU A 93 10.57 9.92 0.11
CA LEU A 93 11.98 9.56 0.30
C LEU A 93 12.30 9.15 1.74
N GLN A 94 11.49 9.57 2.71
CA GLN A 94 11.60 9.10 4.10
C GLN A 94 11.44 7.57 4.26
N TYR A 95 10.86 6.88 3.28
CA TYR A 95 10.70 5.42 3.27
C TYR A 95 11.83 4.70 2.53
N PHE A 96 12.76 5.43 1.90
CA PHE A 96 13.84 4.86 1.10
C PHE A 96 14.72 3.91 1.91
N GLU A 97 15.11 4.31 3.14
CA GLU A 97 15.95 3.48 4.01
C GLU A 97 15.26 2.15 4.36
N ALA A 98 13.97 2.20 4.70
CA ALA A 98 13.20 0.98 4.99
C ALA A 98 13.05 0.10 3.74
N ILE A 99 12.85 0.69 2.56
CA ILE A 99 12.79 -0.06 1.29
C ILE A 99 14.13 -0.70 0.96
N LYS A 100 15.23 0.03 1.14
CA LYS A 100 16.60 -0.49 0.96
C LYS A 100 16.87 -1.68 1.87
N ASN A 101 16.50 -1.59 3.14
CA ASN A 101 16.81 -2.64 4.12
C ASN A 101 15.93 -3.88 3.98
N GLU A 102 14.66 -3.72 3.60
CA GLU A 102 13.68 -4.82 3.59
C GLU A 102 13.48 -5.44 2.20
N PHE A 103 13.78 -4.68 1.14
CA PHE A 103 13.57 -5.10 -0.26
C PHE A 103 14.81 -4.93 -1.15
N ASP A 104 15.99 -4.72 -0.56
CA ASP A 104 17.27 -4.52 -1.26
C ASP A 104 17.25 -3.42 -2.34
N ALA A 105 16.31 -2.48 -2.25
CA ALA A 105 16.01 -1.52 -3.33
C ALA A 105 15.81 -2.20 -4.71
N ASP A 106 15.15 -3.36 -4.75
CA ASP A 106 14.85 -4.12 -5.96
C ASP A 106 13.36 -4.02 -6.35
N PHE A 107 13.08 -3.63 -7.60
CA PHE A 107 11.70 -3.49 -8.09
C PHE A 107 10.96 -4.82 -8.21
N SER A 108 11.65 -5.94 -8.45
CA SER A 108 11.02 -7.26 -8.51
C SER A 108 10.47 -7.63 -7.13
N GLN A 109 11.26 -7.43 -6.07
CA GLN A 109 10.81 -7.64 -4.69
C GLN A 109 9.68 -6.69 -4.28
N ILE A 110 9.79 -5.39 -4.61
CA ILE A 110 8.71 -4.42 -4.33
C ILE A 110 7.42 -4.80 -5.07
N SER A 111 7.51 -5.22 -6.34
CA SER A 111 6.35 -5.63 -7.14
C SER A 111 5.69 -6.91 -6.64
N ALA A 112 6.41 -7.75 -5.89
CA ALA A 112 5.86 -8.97 -5.29
C ALA A 112 4.80 -8.67 -4.21
N ALA A 113 4.72 -7.43 -3.71
CA ALA A 113 3.65 -6.99 -2.83
C ALA A 113 2.28 -6.88 -3.54
N LYS A 114 2.21 -7.03 -4.87
CA LYS A 114 0.96 -7.06 -5.62
C LYS A 114 0.22 -8.36 -5.36
N LEU A 115 -1.04 -8.25 -4.95
CA LEU A 115 -1.92 -9.39 -4.78
C LEU A 115 -2.50 -9.82 -6.13
N ALA A 116 -2.50 -11.12 -6.40
CA ALA A 116 -3.17 -11.69 -7.57
C ALA A 116 -4.70 -11.52 -7.49
N THR A 117 -5.26 -11.65 -6.29
CA THR A 117 -6.69 -11.45 -6.00
C THR A 117 -6.83 -10.31 -4.99
N PRO A 118 -7.46 -9.18 -5.35
CA PRO A 118 -7.67 -8.07 -4.43
C PRO A 118 -8.50 -8.48 -3.21
N ILE A 119 -8.09 -8.05 -2.02
CA ILE A 119 -8.78 -8.35 -0.74
C ILE A 119 -9.81 -7.27 -0.36
N ALA A 120 -9.78 -6.12 -1.03
CA ALA A 120 -10.68 -4.99 -0.80
C ALA A 120 -10.85 -4.18 -2.10
N PRO A 121 -11.92 -3.38 -2.24
CA PRO A 121 -12.08 -2.49 -3.38
C PRO A 121 -11.02 -1.38 -3.41
N GLY A 122 -10.65 -0.96 -4.62
CA GLY A 122 -9.72 0.14 -4.86
C GLY A 122 -8.24 -0.25 -4.80
N THR A 123 -7.36 0.72 -5.04
CA THR A 123 -5.92 0.50 -5.24
C THR A 123 -5.22 -0.16 -4.04
N LEU A 124 -5.62 0.19 -2.80
CA LEU A 124 -5.01 -0.39 -1.60
C LEU A 124 -5.32 -1.88 -1.45
N GLY A 125 -6.49 -2.34 -1.91
CA GLY A 125 -6.86 -3.75 -1.82
C GLY A 125 -6.11 -4.66 -2.78
N CYS A 126 -5.34 -4.09 -3.72
CA CYS A 126 -4.46 -4.84 -4.62
C CYS A 126 -3.04 -5.01 -4.07
N ILE A 127 -2.72 -4.43 -2.91
CA ILE A 127 -1.39 -4.50 -2.29
C ILE A 127 -1.49 -5.24 -0.97
N GLU A 128 -0.51 -6.09 -0.71
CA GLU A 128 -0.35 -6.87 0.51
C GLU A 128 -0.18 -5.93 1.73
N PRO A 129 -1.01 -6.04 2.79
CA PRO A 129 -0.98 -5.10 3.90
C PRO A 129 0.37 -5.02 4.66
N SER A 130 1.09 -6.14 4.79
CA SER A 130 2.35 -6.18 5.54
C SER A 130 3.44 -5.30 4.91
N PHE A 131 3.40 -5.08 3.59
CA PHE A 131 4.26 -4.11 2.92
C PHE A 131 4.22 -2.72 3.57
N PHE A 132 3.02 -2.21 3.91
CA PHE A 132 2.89 -0.91 4.56
C PHE A 132 3.30 -0.92 6.03
N GLU A 133 3.16 -2.07 6.70
CA GLU A 133 3.51 -2.26 8.11
C GLU A 133 5.03 -2.29 8.28
N VAL A 134 5.73 -3.06 7.45
CA VAL A 134 7.19 -3.16 7.39
C VAL A 134 7.81 -1.79 7.15
N LEU A 135 7.27 -1.00 6.22
CA LEU A 135 7.73 0.36 5.94
C LEU A 135 7.21 1.41 6.94
N ASN A 136 6.38 1.00 7.91
CA ASN A 136 5.72 1.87 8.90
C ASN A 136 4.99 3.07 8.26
N VAL A 137 4.33 2.85 7.12
CA VAL A 137 3.61 3.90 6.39
C VAL A 137 2.28 4.13 7.09
N LYS A 138 2.18 5.20 7.87
CA LYS A 138 0.93 5.56 8.59
C LYS A 138 -0.05 6.37 7.73
N PRO A 139 0.37 7.41 6.98
CA PRO A 139 -0.57 8.24 6.24
C PRO A 139 -1.22 7.50 5.07
N VAL A 140 -2.55 7.51 4.99
CA VAL A 140 -3.31 6.88 3.90
C VAL A 140 -2.91 7.43 2.53
N GLY A 141 -2.64 8.75 2.43
CA GLY A 141 -2.16 9.36 1.19
C GLY A 141 -0.84 8.77 0.69
N HIS A 142 0.11 8.50 1.59
CA HIS A 142 1.38 7.88 1.22
C HIS A 142 1.18 6.42 0.80
N ARG A 143 0.33 5.66 1.50
CA ARG A 143 -0.04 4.30 1.10
C ARG A 143 -0.64 4.27 -0.31
N LEU A 144 -1.53 5.21 -0.63
CA LEU A 144 -2.14 5.31 -1.96
C LEU A 144 -1.13 5.63 -3.06
N LEU A 145 -0.18 6.53 -2.81
CA LEU A 145 0.87 6.85 -3.78
C LEU A 145 1.79 5.65 -4.03
N LEU A 146 2.24 4.98 -2.96
CA LEU A 146 3.04 3.77 -3.07
C LEU A 146 2.28 2.66 -3.81
N ALA A 147 1.02 2.41 -3.46
CA ALA A 147 0.21 1.39 -4.13
C ALA A 147 0.06 1.65 -5.63
N LYS A 148 -0.20 2.90 -6.04
CA LYS A 148 -0.23 3.28 -7.46
C LYS A 148 1.11 3.06 -8.14
N GLY A 149 2.20 3.44 -7.48
CA GLY A 149 3.55 3.23 -7.97
C GLY A 149 3.86 1.75 -8.19
N ILE A 150 3.52 0.89 -7.23
CA ILE A 150 3.75 -0.55 -7.28
C ILE A 150 2.93 -1.20 -8.39
N LEU A 151 1.66 -0.81 -8.56
CA LEU A 151 0.82 -1.33 -9.66
C LEU A 151 1.36 -0.96 -11.04
N ALA A 152 2.10 0.15 -11.15
CA ALA A 152 2.77 0.57 -12.38
C ALA A 152 4.11 -0.14 -12.63
N LEU A 153 4.66 -0.87 -11.65
CA LEU A 153 5.77 -1.80 -11.87
C LEU A 153 5.22 -3.04 -12.57
N GLY A 154 5.77 -3.33 -13.74
CA GLY A 154 5.37 -4.42 -14.63
C GLY A 154 6.54 -5.32 -14.97
#